data_AF-A0A946F0L4-F1
#
_entry.id   AF-A0A946F0L4-F1
#
_cell.length_a   1.000
_cell.length_b   1.000
_cell.length_c   1.000
_cell.angle_alpha   90.00
_cell.angle_beta   90.00
_cell.angle_gamma   90.00
#
_symmetry.space_group_name_H-M   'P 1'
#
loop_
_entity.id
_entity.type
_entity.pdbx_description
1 polymer ?
#
loop_
_entity_poly.entity_id
_entity_poly.type
_entity_poly.pdbx_seq_one_letter_code
_entity_poly.pdbx_strand_id
1 'polypeptide(L)' 'MQNFVDSIRHGDTLNSPIDDAVISQSLVHYANISYRSDRSFNIDEKSGKIKDTKAKKFWSRSYESGWKVEKK' A
#
# COMPACT_ATOMS: atom_id res chain seq x y z
N MET A 1 23.29 2.79 -1.49
CA MET A 1 22.96 4.21 -1.69
C MET A 1 23.32 4.75 -3.06
N GLN A 2 24.44 4.34 -3.67
CA GLN A 2 24.88 4.88 -4.97
C GLN A 2 23.79 4.86 -6.06
N ASN A 3 23.18 3.70 -6.33
CA ASN A 3 22.10 3.56 -7.32
C ASN A 3 20.90 4.51 -7.05
N PHE A 4 20.47 4.70 -5.80
CA PHE A 4 19.39 5.65 -5.50
C PHE A 4 19.76 7.10 -5.88
N VAL A 5 21.00 7.51 -5.60
CA VAL A 5 21.48 8.85 -5.96
C VAL A 5 21.60 9.00 -7.48
N ASP A 6 22.09 7.97 -8.17
CA ASP A 6 22.26 7.99 -9.63
C ASP A 6 20.91 7.97 -10.35
N SER A 7 19.91 7.22 -9.86
CA SER A 7 18.54 7.27 -10.35
C SER A 7 17.92 8.67 -10.29
N ILE A 8 18.25 9.46 -9.26
CA ILE A 8 17.76 10.84 -9.12
C ILE A 8 18.51 11.78 -10.08
N ARG A 9 19.84 11.67 -10.15
CA ARG A 9 20.69 12.63 -10.86
C ARG A 9 20.76 12.38 -12.35
N HIS A 10 20.78 11.11 -12.75
CA HIS A 10 21.06 10.69 -14.13
C HIS A 10 19.87 9.96 -14.76
N GLY A 11 18.86 9.57 -13.97
CA GLY A 11 17.70 8.84 -14.46
C GLY A 11 17.92 7.33 -14.59
N ASP A 12 18.97 6.80 -13.95
CA ASP A 12 19.27 5.37 -13.94
C ASP A 12 18.11 4.55 -13.34
N THR A 13 17.93 3.31 -13.82
CA THR A 13 16.91 2.39 -13.27
C THR A 13 17.21 2.06 -11.81
N LEU A 14 16.20 2.21 -10.96
CA LEU A 14 16.30 1.89 -9.54
C LEU A 14 16.27 0.37 -9.33
N ASN A 15 17.22 -0.17 -8.56
CA ASN A 15 17.31 -1.61 -8.27
C ASN A 15 16.20 -2.12 -7.33
N SER A 16 15.53 -1.21 -6.63
CA SER A 16 14.46 -1.54 -5.66
C SER A 16 13.36 -0.49 -5.76
N PRO A 17 12.55 -0.54 -6.82
CA PRO A 17 11.51 0.43 -7.05
C PRO A 17 10.35 0.25 -6.06
N ILE A 18 9.57 1.32 -5.86
CA ILE A 18 8.57 1.39 -4.77
C ILE A 18 7.39 0.45 -5.00
N ASP A 19 7.04 0.19 -6.26
CA ASP A 19 6.00 -0.75 -6.66
C ASP A 19 6.29 -2.20 -6.19
N ASP A 20 7.54 -2.64 -6.23
CA ASP A 20 7.95 -3.93 -5.65
C ASP A 20 7.78 -3.95 -4.12
N ALA A 21 8.25 -2.89 -3.44
CA ALA A 21 8.17 -2.80 -1.98
C ALA A 21 6.73 -2.72 -1.47
N VAL A 22 5.82 -2.10 -2.23
CA VAL A 22 4.40 -1.99 -1.88
C VAL A 22 3.74 -3.36 -1.78
N ILE A 23 4.16 -4.35 -2.58
CA ILE A 23 3.58 -5.71 -2.55
C ILE A 23 3.79 -6.36 -1.19
N SER A 24 5.04 -6.40 -0.71
CA SER A 24 5.38 -7.03 0.57
C SER A 24 4.76 -6.29 1.75
N GLN A 25 4.76 -4.95 1.72
CA GLN A 25 4.17 -4.16 2.79
C GLN A 25 2.63 -4.26 2.85
N SER A 26 1.99 -4.46 1.70
CA SER A 26 0.54 -4.68 1.64
C SER A 26 0.12 -5.93 2.42
N LEU A 27 0.94 -7.00 2.40
CA LEU A 27 0.67 -8.23 3.16
C LEU A 27 0.57 -7.98 4.67
N VAL A 28 1.44 -7.14 5.22
CA VAL A 28 1.41 -6.74 6.63
C VAL A 28 0.11 -6.00 6.95
N HIS A 29 -0.33 -5.11 6.06
CA HIS A 29 -1.60 -4.41 6.22
C HIS A 29 -2.80 -5.37 6.12
N TYR A 30 -2.79 -6.34 5.20
CA TYR A 30 -3.87 -7.32 5.10
C TYR A 30 -3.99 -8.17 6.36
N ALA A 31 -2.86 -8.62 6.93
CA ALA A 31 -2.85 -9.36 8.19
C ALA A 31 -3.47 -8.53 9.34
N ASN A 32 -3.09 -7.26 9.46
CA ASN A 32 -3.65 -6.36 10.47
C ASN A 32 -5.15 -6.12 10.27
N ILE A 33 -5.61 -5.98 9.03
CA ILE A 33 -7.03 -5.80 8.72
C ILE A 33 -7.81 -7.08 9.05
N SER A 34 -7.24 -8.25 8.74
CA SER A 34 -7.85 -9.56 9.01
C SER A 34 -8.08 -9.72 10.51
N TYR A 35 -7.04 -9.45 11.29
CA TYR A 35 -7.10 -9.44 12.76
C TYR A 35 -8.16 -8.46 13.29
N ARG A 36 -8.16 -7.21 12.84
CA ARG A 36 -9.11 -6.17 13.33
C ARG A 36 -10.56 -6.40 12.92
N SER A 37 -10.78 -7.14 11.83
CA SER A 37 -12.12 -7.48 11.34
C SER A 37 -12.61 -8.85 11.80
N ASP A 38 -11.76 -9.59 12.52
CA ASP A 38 -12.02 -10.95 13.02
C ASP A 38 -12.49 -11.91 11.92
N ARG A 39 -11.86 -11.82 10.73
CA ARG A 39 -12.20 -12.66 9.58
C ARG A 39 -11.13 -12.63 8.49
N SER A 40 -11.09 -13.73 7.74
CA SER A 40 -10.42 -13.74 6.43
C SER A 40 -11.23 -12.95 5.38
N PHE A 41 -10.53 -12.41 4.39
CA PHE A 41 -11.14 -11.72 3.25
C PHE A 41 -10.31 -11.91 1.99
N ASN A 42 -10.96 -11.73 0.84
CA ASN A 42 -10.31 -11.75 -0.47
C ASN A 42 -9.95 -10.34 -0.93
N ILE A 43 -8.85 -10.24 -1.68
CA ILE A 43 -8.44 -9.04 -2.39
C ILE A 43 -8.62 -9.22 -3.90
N ASP A 44 -8.58 -8.11 -4.62
CA ASP A 44 -8.34 -8.10 -6.05
C ASP A 44 -6.83 -8.16 -6.32
N GLU A 45 -6.36 -9.17 -7.03
CA GLU A 45 -4.92 -9.42 -7.24
C GLU A 45 -4.24 -8.35 -8.11
N LYS A 46 -5.02 -7.63 -8.92
CA LYS A 46 -4.49 -6.57 -9.80
C LYS A 46 -4.41 -5.22 -9.09
N SER A 47 -5.41 -4.89 -8.27
CA SER A 47 -5.54 -3.57 -7.64
C SER A 47 -5.25 -3.56 -6.14
N GLY A 48 -5.07 -4.72 -5.51
CA GLY A 48 -4.89 -4.87 -4.05
C GLY A 48 -6.13 -4.49 -3.23
N LYS A 49 -7.27 -4.20 -3.87
CA LYS A 49 -8.46 -3.71 -3.16
C LYS A 49 -9.17 -4.85 -2.44
N ILE A 50 -9.51 -4.60 -1.18
CA ILE A 50 -10.33 -5.49 -0.36
C ILE A 50 -11.76 -5.57 -0.91
N LYS A 51 -12.27 -6.80 -1.08
CA LYS A 51 -13.65 -7.07 -1.53
C LYS A 51 -14.66 -7.10 -0.37
N ASP A 52 -14.23 -7.47 0.83
CA ASP A 52 -15.09 -7.58 2.01
C ASP A 52 -15.41 -6.20 2.63
N THR A 53 -16.69 -5.90 2.80
CA THR A 53 -17.16 -4.59 3.27
C THR A 53 -16.84 -4.31 4.75
N LYS A 54 -16.76 -5.34 5.60
CA LYS A 54 -16.38 -5.16 7.02
C LYS A 54 -14.88 -4.89 7.13
N ALA A 55 -14.05 -5.66 6.43
CA ALA A 55 -12.60 -5.48 6.40
C ALA A 55 -12.20 -4.13 5.78
N LYS A 56 -12.90 -3.71 4.71
CA LYS A 56 -12.64 -2.44 4.01
C LYS A 56 -12.77 -1.19 4.87
N LYS A 57 -13.51 -1.26 6.00
CA LYS A 57 -13.59 -0.16 6.98
C LYS A 57 -12.22 0.22 7.57
N PHE A 58 -11.28 -0.72 7.58
CA PHE A 58 -9.94 -0.54 8.13
C PHE A 58 -8.89 -0.16 7.08
N TRP A 59 -9.28 -0.01 5.81
CA TRP A 59 -8.38 0.31 4.70
C TRP A 59 -7.89 1.75 4.72
N SER A 60 -8.74 2.67 5.19
CA SER A 60 -8.40 4.09 5.31
C SER A 60 -8.16 4.48 6.75
N ARG A 61 -7.55 5.65 6.94
CA ARG A 61 -7.41 6.32 8.22
C ARG A 61 -8.22 7.60 8.25
N SER A 62 -8.63 8.02 9.44
CA SER A 62 -9.10 9.38 9.67
C SER A 62 -7.88 10.29 9.63
N TYR A 63 -7.77 11.10 8.59
CA TYR A 63 -6.72 12.09 8.43
C TYR A 63 -7.19 13.45 8.96
N GLU A 64 -6.24 14.25 9.45
CA GLU A 64 -6.47 15.65 9.78
C GLU A 64 -6.96 16.45 8.56
N SER A 65 -7.59 17.60 8.83
CA SER A 65 -8.06 18.48 7.76
C SER A 65 -6.88 18.91 6.86
N GLY A 66 -7.03 18.74 5.54
CA GLY A 66 -5.98 19.01 4.55
C GLY A 66 -5.01 17.85 4.28
N TRP A 67 -5.08 16.75 5.03
CA TRP A 67 -4.14 15.61 4.89
C TRP A 67 -4.73 14.43 4.11
N LYS A 68 -5.99 14.57 3.64
CA LYS A 68 -6.60 13.54 2.81
C LYS A 68 -5.90 13.50 1.47
N VAL A 69 -5.45 12.31 1.08
CA VAL A 69 -4.95 12.07 -0.28
C VAL A 69 -6.12 12.25 -1.25
N GLU A 70 -6.05 13.27 -2.09
CA GLU A 70 -7.02 13.47 -3.16
C GLU A 70 -6.86 12.36 -4.20
N LYS A 71 -7.97 11.76 -4.61
CA LYS A 71 -7.95 10.83 -5.73
C LYS A 71 -7.80 11.65 -7.00
N LYS A 72 -6.66 11.51 -7.67
CA LYS A 72 -6.48 11.95 -9.06
C LYS A 72 -7.38 11.14 -10.00
#